data_AF-A0A3D0N6J1-F1
#
_entry.id   AF-A0A3D0N6J1-F1
#
_cell.length_a   1.000
_cell.length_b   1.000
_cell.length_c   1.000
_cell.angle_alpha   90.00
_cell.angle_beta   90.00
_cell.angle_gamma   90.00
#
_symmetry.space_group_name_H-M   'P 1'
#
loop_
_entity.id
_entity.type
_entity.pdbx_description
1 polymer ?
#
loop_
_entity_poly.entity_id
_entity_poly.type
_entity_poly.pdbx_seq_one_letter_code
_entity_poly.pdbx_strand_id
1 'polypeptide(L)'
;MLEAFGTALFAALMLTTTGLMMGWAVWHVFGMCVQDKLISFMEMLVILVVVFGLMAAALVLPPPVGIGAFILLFLLLLFIPFLPRVANAMKLQRMIRSDIAGFEAALKRNPEVPYPHRRLGDIYLEHGDFDRAIEHYQAYVDSVEAKPDVRHRLQRALTKRRQREMNLRICPACAMENPARAIRCEGCGFYLKGPREIVDVLTAPEMMRRWKWLIVAFFVPGLVAGLLTEAIPPAVILTMFACSVIATGVFLYGLAREERNRIVREGVR
;
A
#
# COMPACT_ATOMS: atom_id res chain seq x y z
N MET A 1 3.16 -29.16 -40.26
CA MET A 1 3.64 -29.28 -38.87
C MET A 1 3.61 -27.95 -38.12
N LEU A 2 4.18 -26.85 -38.63
CA LEU A 2 4.15 -25.55 -37.94
C LEU A 2 2.74 -24.99 -37.66
N GLU A 3 1.79 -25.10 -38.60
CA GLU A 3 0.42 -24.61 -38.39
C GLU A 3 -0.35 -25.40 -37.33
N ALA A 4 -0.24 -26.73 -37.34
CA ALA A 4 -0.84 -27.61 -36.34
C ALA A 4 -0.22 -27.41 -34.93
N PHE A 5 1.08 -27.10 -34.88
CA PHE A 5 1.76 -26.73 -33.63
C PHE A 5 1.28 -25.36 -33.11
N GLY A 6 1.09 -24.39 -34.01
CA GLY A 6 0.55 -23.07 -33.68
C GLY A 6 -0.87 -23.10 -33.13
N THR A 7 -1.76 -23.91 -33.73
CA THR A 7 -3.15 -24.04 -33.25
C THR A 7 -3.25 -24.76 -31.91
N ALA A 8 -2.45 -25.82 -31.70
CA ALA A 8 -2.41 -26.53 -30.43
C ALA A 8 -1.85 -25.66 -29.29
N LEU A 9 -0.78 -24.90 -29.56
CA LEU A 9 -0.20 -23.96 -28.59
C LEU A 9 -1.19 -22.84 -28.22
N PHE A 10 -1.87 -22.28 -29.22
CA PHE A 10 -2.88 -21.24 -29.01
C PHE A 10 -4.05 -21.76 -28.16
N ALA A 11 -4.56 -22.95 -28.46
CA ALA A 11 -5.63 -23.59 -27.68
C ALA A 11 -5.21 -23.85 -26.23
N ALA A 12 -3.98 -24.33 -26.01
CA ALA A 12 -3.44 -24.56 -24.66
C ALA A 12 -3.30 -23.26 -23.86
N LEU A 13 -2.83 -22.17 -24.48
CA LEU A 13 -2.73 -20.85 -23.83
C LEU A 13 -4.12 -20.29 -23.49
N MET A 14 -5.11 -20.45 -24.37
CA MET A 14 -6.48 -20.03 -24.10
C MET A 14 -7.12 -20.83 -22.95
N LEU A 15 -6.93 -22.15 -22.90
CA LEU A 15 -7.46 -23.00 -21.82
C LEU A 15 -6.83 -22.69 -20.46
N THR A 16 -5.51 -22.44 -20.42
CA THR A 16 -4.80 -22.10 -19.18
C THR A 16 -5.18 -20.72 -18.67
N THR A 17 -5.24 -19.72 -19.55
CA THR A 17 -5.65 -18.35 -19.16
C THR A 17 -7.10 -18.28 -18.70
N THR A 18 -8.03 -18.94 -19.39
CA THR A 18 -9.44 -19.02 -18.96
C THR A 18 -9.61 -19.75 -17.63
N GLY A 19 -8.87 -20.85 -17.41
CA GLY A 19 -8.85 -21.56 -16.12
C GLY A 19 -8.35 -20.68 -14.97
N LEU A 20 -7.28 -19.91 -15.18
CA LEU A 20 -6.76 -18.97 -14.19
C LEU A 20 -7.74 -17.84 -13.90
N MET A 21 -8.37 -17.25 -14.92
CA MET A 21 -9.40 -16.22 -14.74
C MET A 21 -10.59 -16.74 -13.93
N MET A 22 -11.01 -17.98 -14.17
CA MET A 22 -12.11 -18.60 -13.45
C MET A 22 -11.75 -18.93 -12.01
N GLY A 23 -10.58 -19.53 -11.77
CA GLY A 23 -10.10 -19.81 -10.42
C GLY A 23 -9.95 -18.53 -9.59
N TRP A 24 -9.45 -17.45 -10.22
CA TRP A 24 -9.35 -16.14 -9.61
C TRP A 24 -10.73 -15.55 -9.24
N ALA A 25 -11.72 -15.66 -10.14
CA ALA A 25 -13.07 -15.20 -9.90
C ALA A 25 -13.72 -15.96 -8.73
N VAL A 26 -13.64 -17.30 -8.75
CA VAL A 26 -14.20 -18.16 -7.69
C VAL A 26 -13.57 -17.83 -6.34
N TRP A 27 -12.24 -17.71 -6.28
CA TRP A 27 -11.53 -17.34 -5.06
C TRP A 27 -12.01 -16.03 -4.46
N HIS A 28 -12.12 -14.97 -5.28
CA HIS A 28 -12.55 -13.67 -4.80
C HIS A 28 -14.02 -13.63 -4.40
N VAL A 29 -14.93 -14.19 -5.19
CA VAL A 29 -16.36 -14.20 -4.86
C VAL A 29 -16.61 -15.07 -3.61
N PHE A 30 -15.92 -16.19 -3.47
CA PHE A 30 -15.96 -16.98 -2.24
C PHE A 30 -15.45 -16.20 -1.03
N GLY A 31 -14.35 -15.45 -1.18
CA GLY A 31 -13.84 -14.53 -0.16
C GLY A 31 -14.90 -13.51 0.28
N MET A 32 -15.64 -12.92 -0.67
CA MET A 32 -16.71 -11.97 -0.34
C MET A 32 -17.86 -12.60 0.47
N CYS A 33 -18.16 -13.87 0.23
CA CYS A 33 -19.21 -14.59 0.95
C CYS A 33 -18.75 -15.03 2.35
N VAL A 34 -17.55 -15.61 2.46
CA VAL A 34 -17.08 -16.27 3.68
C VAL A 34 -16.31 -15.32 4.59
N GLN A 35 -15.36 -14.56 4.04
CA GLN A 35 -14.48 -13.70 4.82
C GLN A 35 -15.14 -12.34 5.10
N ASP A 36 -15.57 -11.65 4.04
CA ASP A 36 -16.12 -10.30 4.17
C ASP A 36 -17.60 -10.28 4.61
N LYS A 37 -18.28 -11.43 4.52
CA LYS A 37 -19.74 -11.59 4.74
C LYS A 37 -20.54 -10.47 4.05
N LEU A 38 -20.10 -10.12 2.85
CA LEU A 38 -20.64 -8.99 2.10
C LEU A 38 -21.87 -9.39 1.29
N ILE A 39 -21.79 -10.57 0.69
CA ILE A 39 -22.82 -11.15 -0.16
C ILE A 39 -23.34 -12.44 0.47
N SER A 40 -24.61 -12.74 0.21
CA SER A 40 -25.22 -14.02 0.59
C SER A 40 -24.74 -15.16 -0.31
N PHE A 41 -24.97 -16.40 0.13
CA PHE A 41 -24.67 -17.58 -0.68
C PHE A 41 -25.41 -17.59 -2.04
N MET A 42 -26.66 -17.10 -2.06
CA MET A 42 -27.44 -17.00 -3.29
C MET A 42 -26.86 -15.97 -4.26
N GLU A 43 -26.43 -14.81 -3.75
CA GLU A 43 -25.77 -13.79 -4.57
C GLU A 43 -24.43 -14.27 -5.13
N MET A 44 -23.65 -15.02 -4.34
CA MET A 44 -22.43 -15.68 -4.82
C MET A 44 -22.73 -16.61 -6.01
N LEU A 45 -23.75 -17.47 -5.90
CA LEU A 45 -24.13 -18.36 -6.99
C LEU A 45 -24.54 -17.60 -8.24
N VAL A 46 -25.33 -16.53 -8.11
CA VAL A 46 -25.74 -15.68 -9.24
C VAL A 46 -24.52 -15.05 -9.92
N ILE A 47 -23.58 -14.50 -9.15
CA ILE A 47 -22.35 -13.89 -9.70
C ILE A 47 -21.53 -14.95 -10.43
N LEU A 48 -21.36 -16.14 -9.86
CA LEU A 48 -20.62 -17.22 -10.52
C LEU A 48 -21.32 -17.64 -11.82
N VAL A 49 -22.63 -17.84 -11.81
CA VAL A 49 -23.40 -18.18 -13.03
C VAL A 49 -23.20 -17.11 -14.12
N VAL A 50 -23.19 -15.83 -13.75
CA VAL A 50 -22.92 -14.73 -14.70
C VAL A 50 -21.48 -14.81 -15.24
N VAL A 51 -20.48 -15.04 -14.37
CA VAL A 51 -19.07 -15.19 -14.78
C VAL A 51 -18.87 -16.37 -15.72
N PHE A 52 -19.40 -17.55 -15.35
CA PHE A 52 -19.35 -18.76 -16.18
C PHE A 52 -20.11 -18.57 -17.50
N GLY A 53 -21.27 -17.92 -17.47
CA GLY A 53 -22.07 -17.61 -18.65
C GLY A 53 -21.35 -16.66 -19.61
N LEU A 54 -20.74 -15.59 -19.12
CA LEU A 54 -19.94 -14.66 -19.93
C LEU A 54 -18.69 -15.32 -20.51
N MET A 55 -18.05 -16.20 -19.74
CA MET A 55 -16.91 -16.98 -20.24
C MET A 55 -17.33 -17.95 -21.36
N ALA A 56 -18.44 -18.67 -21.17
CA ALA A 56 -18.98 -19.56 -22.20
C ALA A 56 -19.39 -18.78 -23.46
N ALA A 57 -20.03 -17.63 -23.30
CA ALA A 57 -20.38 -16.72 -24.39
C ALA A 57 -19.13 -16.23 -25.14
N ALA A 58 -18.05 -15.90 -24.44
CA ALA A 58 -16.78 -15.49 -25.05
C ALA A 58 -16.13 -16.60 -25.91
N LEU A 59 -16.36 -17.87 -25.57
CA LEU A 59 -15.77 -19.03 -26.27
C LEU A 59 -16.61 -19.55 -27.43
N VAL A 60 -17.95 -19.49 -27.32
CA VAL A 60 -18.87 -20.14 -28.28
C VAL A 60 -19.42 -19.17 -29.33
N LEU A 61 -19.60 -17.90 -28.97
CA LEU A 61 -20.23 -16.92 -29.87
C LEU A 61 -19.27 -16.42 -30.95
N PRO A 62 -19.80 -15.93 -32.09
CA PRO A 62 -18.97 -15.41 -33.17
C PRO A 62 -18.10 -14.22 -32.70
N PRO A 63 -16.94 -13.97 -33.34
CA PRO A 63 -15.91 -13.05 -32.87
C PRO A 63 -16.40 -11.68 -32.38
N PRO A 64 -17.29 -10.94 -33.07
CA PRO A 64 -17.70 -9.61 -32.58
C PRO A 64 -18.44 -9.67 -31.24
N VAL A 65 -19.24 -10.72 -31.01
CA VAL A 65 -20.01 -10.89 -29.77
C VAL A 65 -19.15 -11.54 -28.69
N GLY A 66 -18.31 -12.52 -29.05
CA GLY A 66 -17.39 -13.18 -28.12
C GLY A 66 -16.37 -12.20 -27.52
N ILE A 67 -15.82 -11.28 -28.34
CA ILE A 67 -14.93 -10.21 -27.87
C ILE A 67 -15.67 -9.28 -26.90
N GLY A 68 -16.92 -8.92 -27.19
CA GLY A 68 -17.74 -8.11 -26.29
C GLY A 68 -17.96 -8.79 -24.93
N ALA A 69 -18.28 -10.09 -24.92
CA ALA A 69 -18.44 -10.88 -23.71
C ALA A 69 -17.13 -10.98 -22.91
N PHE A 70 -15.99 -11.13 -23.60
CA PHE A 70 -14.67 -11.16 -22.95
C PHE A 70 -14.30 -9.82 -22.31
N ILE A 71 -14.55 -8.69 -22.99
CA ILE A 71 -14.32 -7.35 -22.43
C ILE A 71 -15.20 -7.14 -21.20
N LEU A 72 -16.48 -7.49 -21.28
CA LEU A 72 -17.41 -7.35 -20.16
C LEU A 72 -16.97 -8.23 -18.97
N LEU A 73 -16.57 -9.47 -19.24
CA LEU A 73 -16.02 -10.38 -18.23
C LEU A 73 -14.76 -9.79 -17.59
N PHE A 74 -13.82 -9.28 -18.39
CA PHE A 74 -12.59 -8.67 -17.89
C PHE A 74 -12.86 -7.47 -16.98
N LEU A 75 -13.79 -6.58 -17.38
CA LEU A 75 -14.20 -5.44 -16.57
C LEU A 75 -14.88 -5.88 -15.27
N LEU A 76 -15.76 -6.88 -15.32
CA LEU A 76 -16.41 -7.45 -14.14
C LEU A 76 -15.38 -8.03 -13.19
N LEU A 77 -14.45 -8.84 -13.69
CA LEU A 77 -13.36 -9.43 -12.91
C LEU A 77 -12.53 -8.33 -12.26
N LEU A 78 -12.11 -7.30 -12.99
CA LEU A 78 -11.36 -6.18 -12.43
C LEU A 78 -12.10 -5.48 -11.27
N PHE A 79 -13.44 -5.40 -11.34
CA PHE A 79 -14.26 -4.71 -10.34
C PHE A 79 -14.56 -5.53 -9.08
N ILE A 80 -14.72 -6.85 -9.20
CA ILE A 80 -15.01 -7.76 -8.08
C ILE A 80 -14.12 -7.56 -6.83
N PRO A 81 -12.78 -7.50 -6.91
CA PRO A 81 -11.91 -7.34 -5.72
C PRO A 81 -11.96 -5.93 -5.13
N PHE A 82 -12.55 -4.96 -5.82
CA PHE A 82 -12.70 -3.60 -5.35
C PHE A 82 -13.94 -3.44 -4.46
N LEU A 83 -15.00 -4.20 -4.74
CA LEU A 83 -16.29 -4.13 -4.04
C LEU A 83 -16.19 -4.25 -2.50
N PRO A 84 -15.49 -5.24 -1.92
CA PRO A 84 -15.38 -5.36 -0.47
C PRO A 84 -14.66 -4.18 0.17
N ARG A 85 -13.64 -3.65 -0.49
CA ARG A 85 -12.88 -2.50 0.03
C ARG A 85 -13.77 -1.27 0.16
N VAL A 86 -14.55 -0.97 -0.88
CA VAL A 86 -15.48 0.17 -0.87
C VAL A 86 -16.60 -0.04 0.15
N ALA A 87 -17.19 -1.24 0.17
CA ALA A 87 -18.30 -1.52 1.08
C ALA A 87 -17.86 -1.48 2.56
N ASN A 88 -16.70 -2.05 2.88
CA ASN A 88 -16.15 -2.01 4.22
C ASN A 88 -15.75 -0.58 4.63
N ALA A 89 -15.18 0.22 3.70
CA ALA A 89 -14.91 1.62 3.94
C ALA A 89 -16.20 2.42 4.26
N MET A 90 -17.28 2.17 3.52
CA MET A 90 -18.59 2.80 3.79
C MET A 90 -19.19 2.35 5.13
N LYS A 91 -19.11 1.06 5.46
CA LYS A 91 -19.57 0.55 6.77
C LYS A 91 -18.81 1.21 7.91
N LEU A 92 -17.50 1.30 7.80
CA LEU A 92 -16.64 1.95 8.80
C LEU A 92 -17.01 3.43 8.98
N GLN A 93 -17.16 4.17 7.88
CA GLN A 93 -17.59 5.57 7.91
C GLN A 93 -18.95 5.75 8.58
N ARG A 94 -19.91 4.84 8.32
CA ARG A 94 -21.23 4.87 8.98
C ARG A 94 -21.12 4.61 10.48
N MET A 95 -20.33 3.62 10.90
CA MET A 95 -20.11 3.30 12.31
C MET A 95 -19.50 4.49 13.05
N ILE A 96 -18.46 5.11 12.49
CA ILE A 96 -17.81 6.29 13.08
C ILE A 96 -18.81 7.44 13.26
N ARG A 97 -19.64 7.74 12.25
CA ARG A 97 -20.67 8.78 12.38
C ARG A 97 -21.69 8.46 13.46
N SER A 98 -22.09 7.19 13.57
CA SER A 98 -22.98 6.72 14.63
C SER A 98 -22.35 6.87 16.01
N ASP A 99 -21.06 6.53 16.15
CA ASP A 99 -20.32 6.65 17.40
C ASP A 99 -20.19 8.12 17.82
N ILE A 100 -19.85 9.02 16.90
CA ILE A 100 -19.79 10.47 17.15
C ILE A 100 -21.16 10.96 17.66
N ALA A 101 -22.25 10.63 16.95
CA ALA A 101 -23.59 11.05 17.35
C ALA A 101 -23.99 10.49 18.73
N GLY A 102 -23.59 9.25 19.04
CA GLY A 102 -23.82 8.62 20.35
C GLY A 102 -23.09 9.34 21.48
N PHE A 103 -21.82 9.69 21.29
CA PHE A 103 -21.05 10.44 22.28
C PHE A 103 -21.53 11.89 22.43
N GLU A 104 -21.89 12.57 21.35
CA GLU A 104 -22.49 13.90 21.40
C GLU A 104 -23.83 13.89 22.15
N ALA A 105 -24.67 12.88 21.93
CA ALA A 105 -25.92 12.72 22.68
C ALA A 105 -25.67 12.44 24.17
N ALA A 106 -24.61 11.69 24.51
CA ALA A 106 -24.21 11.47 25.90
C ALA A 106 -23.79 12.78 26.58
N LEU A 107 -23.00 13.61 25.89
CA LEU A 107 -22.59 14.94 26.37
C LEU A 107 -23.78 15.89 26.54
N LYS A 108 -24.80 15.82 25.67
CA LYS A 108 -26.05 16.59 25.83
C LYS A 108 -26.82 16.21 27.08
N ARG A 109 -26.77 14.94 27.50
CA ARG A 109 -27.48 14.45 28.70
C ARG A 109 -26.73 14.79 29.97
N ASN A 110 -25.42 14.53 30.00
CA ASN A 110 -24.55 14.87 31.12
C ASN A 110 -23.26 15.50 30.57
N PRO A 111 -23.15 16.84 30.56
CA PRO A 111 -21.97 17.54 30.04
C PRO A 111 -20.69 17.27 30.83
N GLU A 112 -20.82 16.89 32.11
CA GLU A 112 -19.69 16.69 33.01
C GLU A 112 -19.01 15.32 32.85
N VAL A 113 -19.53 14.42 31.99
CA VAL A 113 -18.93 13.10 31.81
C VAL A 113 -17.64 13.24 30.97
N PRO A 114 -16.47 12.90 31.52
CA PRO A 114 -15.20 13.08 30.81
C PRO A 114 -15.03 12.06 29.68
N TYR A 115 -15.52 10.83 29.86
CA TYR A 115 -15.25 9.71 28.96
C TYR A 115 -15.63 9.98 27.47
N PRO A 116 -16.82 10.52 27.14
CA PRO A 116 -17.16 10.89 25.77
C PRO A 116 -16.18 11.89 25.14
N HIS A 117 -15.71 12.90 25.90
CA HIS A 117 -14.71 13.85 25.41
C HIS A 117 -13.41 13.16 24.98
N ARG A 118 -12.90 12.22 25.78
CA ARG A 118 -11.72 11.43 25.36
C ARG A 118 -11.97 10.66 24.06
N ARG A 119 -13.11 9.98 23.94
CA ARG A 119 -13.42 9.14 22.77
C ARG A 119 -13.64 9.95 21.51
N LEU A 120 -14.33 11.10 21.60
CA LEU A 120 -14.46 12.04 20.50
C LEU A 120 -13.10 12.59 20.08
N GLY A 121 -12.24 12.95 21.04
CA GLY A 121 -10.87 13.36 20.77
C GLY A 121 -10.06 12.32 20.00
N ASP A 122 -10.18 11.04 20.37
CA ASP A 122 -9.54 9.92 19.68
C ASP A 122 -10.04 9.80 18.23
N ILE A 123 -11.36 9.80 18.04
CA ILE A 123 -12.00 9.70 16.73
C ILE A 123 -11.56 10.86 15.82
N TYR A 124 -11.62 12.10 16.31
CA TYR A 124 -11.23 13.27 15.51
C TYR A 124 -9.73 13.29 15.19
N LEU A 125 -8.86 12.84 16.12
CA LEU A 125 -7.42 12.73 15.89
C LEU A 125 -7.08 11.72 14.79
N GLU A 126 -7.81 10.61 14.72
CA GLU A 126 -7.66 9.58 13.66
C GLU A 126 -8.18 10.08 12.31
N HIS A 127 -9.24 10.89 12.30
CA HIS A 127 -9.82 11.48 11.09
C HIS A 127 -9.06 12.71 10.56
N GLY A 128 -8.05 13.17 11.29
CA GLY A 128 -7.24 14.33 10.91
C GLY A 128 -7.90 15.68 11.21
N ASP A 129 -9.04 15.69 11.91
CA ASP A 129 -9.66 16.92 12.42
C ASP A 129 -9.01 17.29 13.76
N PHE A 130 -7.82 17.87 13.67
CA PHE A 130 -6.99 18.14 14.85
C PHE A 130 -7.59 19.20 15.76
N ASP A 131 -8.37 20.15 15.22
CA ASP A 131 -8.98 21.23 16.00
C ASP A 131 -10.05 20.69 16.94
N ARG A 132 -11.00 19.90 16.43
CA ARG A 132 -12.00 19.23 17.29
C ARG A 132 -11.36 18.24 18.24
N ALA A 133 -10.32 17.54 17.82
CA ALA A 133 -9.59 16.63 18.69
C ALA A 133 -9.01 17.37 19.91
N ILE A 134 -8.38 18.54 19.68
CA ILE A 134 -7.81 19.38 20.74
C ILE A 134 -8.92 19.87 21.68
N GLU A 135 -10.02 20.39 21.15
CA GLU A 135 -11.17 20.88 21.95
C GLU A 135 -11.68 19.80 22.91
N HIS A 136 -11.92 18.58 22.40
CA HIS A 136 -12.41 17.49 23.23
C HIS A 136 -11.37 16.98 24.23
N TYR A 137 -10.09 16.91 23.88
CA TYR A 137 -9.06 16.54 24.86
C TYR A 137 -8.85 17.60 25.94
N GLN A 138 -8.98 18.89 25.62
CA GLN A 138 -8.91 19.99 26.59
C GLN A 138 -10.07 19.88 27.58
N ALA A 139 -11.31 19.75 27.08
CA ALA A 139 -12.48 19.55 27.93
C ALA A 139 -12.34 18.33 28.87
N TYR A 140 -11.72 17.24 28.40
CA TYR A 140 -11.41 16.10 29.27
C TYR A 140 -10.44 16.48 30.40
N VAL A 141 -9.34 17.14 30.06
CA VAL A 141 -8.27 17.53 31.00
C VAL A 141 -8.75 18.57 32.01
N ASP A 142 -9.71 19.41 31.64
CA ASP A 142 -10.31 20.40 32.53
C ASP A 142 -11.35 19.79 33.48
N SER A 143 -12.07 18.75 33.04
CA SER A 143 -13.11 18.07 33.85
C SER A 143 -12.56 17.07 34.89
N VAL A 144 -11.38 16.50 34.65
CA VAL A 144 -10.76 15.50 35.53
C VAL A 144 -9.29 15.83 35.68
N GLU A 145 -8.77 15.68 36.90
CA GLU A 145 -7.33 15.74 37.13
C GLU A 145 -6.58 14.84 36.13
N ALA A 146 -5.77 15.49 35.29
CA ALA A 146 -5.34 14.95 34.01
C ALA A 146 -4.61 13.60 34.16
N LYS A 147 -5.21 12.52 33.64
CA LYS A 147 -4.47 11.26 33.46
C LYS A 147 -3.32 11.50 32.46
N PRO A 148 -2.09 11.03 32.72
CA PRO A 148 -0.93 11.22 31.84
C PRO A 148 -1.19 10.81 30.38
N ASP A 149 -2.00 9.78 30.16
CA ASP A 149 -2.40 9.27 28.82
C ASP A 149 -3.08 10.36 27.97
N VAL A 150 -4.08 11.08 28.52
CA VAL A 150 -4.84 12.07 27.74
C VAL A 150 -4.01 13.33 27.47
N ARG A 151 -3.15 13.74 28.42
CA ARG A 151 -2.21 14.85 28.19
C ARG A 151 -1.25 14.55 27.04
N HIS A 152 -0.77 13.31 26.94
CA HIS A 152 0.06 12.88 25.80
C HIS A 152 -0.72 12.90 24.47
N ARG A 153 -1.99 12.49 24.46
CA ARG A 153 -2.86 12.55 23.27
C ARG A 153 -3.14 13.99 22.82
N LEU A 154 -3.39 14.90 23.76
CA LEU A 154 -3.52 16.34 23.49
C LEU A 154 -2.24 16.89 22.86
N GLN A 155 -1.07 16.59 23.43
CA GLN A 155 0.21 17.02 22.87
C GLN A 155 0.41 16.49 21.44
N ARG A 156 0.04 15.22 21.19
CA ARG A 156 0.09 14.62 19.85
C ARG A 156 -0.85 15.33 18.88
N ALA A 157 -2.05 15.71 19.30
CA ALA A 157 -3.01 16.46 18.48
C ALA A 157 -2.46 17.85 18.12
N LEU A 158 -1.89 18.57 19.09
CA LEU A 158 -1.25 19.87 18.89
C LEU A 158 -0.08 19.79 17.91
N THR A 159 0.82 18.81 18.08
CA THR A 159 1.94 18.59 17.16
C THR A 159 1.46 18.30 15.75
N LYS A 160 0.45 17.44 15.57
CA LYS A 160 -0.11 17.14 14.24
C LYS A 160 -0.78 18.36 13.60
N ARG A 161 -1.52 19.16 14.36
CA ARG A 161 -2.09 20.43 13.87
C ARG A 161 -1.00 21.36 13.38
N ARG A 162 0.02 21.58 14.22
CA ARG A 162 1.20 22.39 13.90
C ARG A 162 1.90 21.92 12.61
N GLN A 163 2.08 20.60 12.45
CA GLN A 163 2.66 20.00 11.25
C GLN A 163 1.81 20.27 10.00
N ARG A 164 0.47 20.18 10.11
CA ARG A 164 -0.45 20.45 9.00
C ARG A 164 -0.47 21.93 8.62
N GLU A 165 -0.54 22.82 9.59
CA GLU A 165 -0.57 24.28 9.38
C GLU A 165 0.71 24.78 8.71
N MET A 166 1.87 24.36 9.21
CA MET A 166 3.17 24.74 8.63
C MET A 166 3.59 23.87 7.43
N ASN A 167 2.74 22.91 7.03
CA ASN A 167 2.99 21.95 5.96
C ASN A 167 4.39 21.31 6.09
N LEU A 168 4.73 20.91 7.32
CA LEU A 168 6.05 20.37 7.65
C LEU A 168 6.23 18.99 7.01
N ARG A 169 7.40 18.76 6.44
CA ARG A 169 7.83 17.44 5.96
C ARG A 169 8.73 16.79 6.99
N ILE A 170 8.43 15.54 7.32
CA ILE A 170 9.26 14.74 8.21
C ILE A 170 10.30 14.00 7.37
N CYS A 171 11.57 14.13 7.70
CA CYS A 171 12.63 13.43 6.99
C CYS A 171 12.54 11.92 7.24
N PRO A 172 12.52 11.06 6.21
CA PRO A 172 12.42 9.61 6.38
C PRO A 172 13.69 9.01 7.00
N ALA A 173 14.84 9.68 6.89
CA ALA A 173 16.12 9.16 7.38
C ALA A 173 16.41 9.49 8.85
N CYS A 174 16.00 10.67 9.33
CA CYS A 174 16.31 11.12 10.70
C CYS A 174 15.09 11.60 11.50
N ALA A 175 13.89 11.51 10.94
CA ALA A 175 12.64 11.97 11.54
C ALA A 175 12.58 13.47 11.91
N MET A 176 13.53 14.27 11.44
CA MET A 176 13.53 15.72 11.69
C MET A 176 12.40 16.41 10.90
N GLU A 177 11.72 17.36 11.54
CA GLU A 177 10.74 18.23 10.92
C GLU A 177 11.44 19.28 10.05
N ASN A 178 11.01 19.42 8.81
CA ASN A 178 11.56 20.37 7.84
C ASN A 178 10.42 21.20 7.24
N PRO A 179 10.65 22.47 6.88
CA PRO A 179 9.63 23.27 6.23
C PRO A 179 9.25 22.69 4.86
N ALA A 180 8.01 22.92 4.41
CA ALA A 180 7.52 22.42 3.12
C ALA A 180 8.40 22.77 1.91
N ARG A 181 9.12 23.91 1.99
CA ARG A 181 10.03 24.40 0.95
C ARG A 181 11.42 23.74 0.97
N ALA A 182 11.78 23.04 2.04
CA ALA A 182 13.10 22.43 2.17
C ALA A 182 13.35 21.42 1.04
N ILE A 183 14.43 21.63 0.29
CA ILE A 183 14.91 20.70 -0.74
C ILE A 183 15.76 19.59 -0.10
N ARG A 184 16.46 19.92 0.99
CA ARG A 184 17.26 18.99 1.79
C ARG A 184 16.86 19.10 3.26
N CYS A 185 16.99 18.01 3.99
CA CYS A 185 16.81 17.96 5.43
C CYS A 185 17.88 18.79 6.12
N GLU A 186 17.48 19.66 7.04
CA GLU A 186 18.39 20.56 7.78
C GLU A 186 19.33 19.78 8.72
N GLY A 187 18.86 18.67 9.30
CA GLY A 187 19.68 17.86 10.21
C GLY A 187 20.66 16.88 9.57
N CYS A 188 20.25 16.19 8.49
CA CYS A 188 21.04 15.10 7.91
C CYS A 188 21.39 15.28 6.43
N GLY A 189 20.90 16.35 5.78
CA GLY A 189 21.17 16.64 4.37
C GLY A 189 20.42 15.77 3.35
N PHE A 190 19.51 14.90 3.79
CA PHE A 190 18.68 14.04 2.92
C PHE A 190 17.80 14.86 1.96
N TYR A 191 17.74 14.55 0.68
CA TYR A 191 16.91 15.25 -0.31
C TYR A 191 15.43 14.91 -0.11
N LEU A 192 14.62 15.94 0.15
CA LEU A 192 13.17 15.83 0.39
C LEU A 192 12.33 16.08 -0.88
N LYS A 193 12.95 16.52 -1.98
CA LYS A 193 12.29 16.81 -3.26
C LYS A 193 13.16 16.45 -4.47
N GLY A 194 12.49 15.97 -5.52
CA GLY A 194 13.07 15.80 -6.86
C GLY A 194 13.61 14.38 -7.12
N PRO A 195 14.14 14.10 -8.33
CA PRO A 195 14.58 12.76 -8.73
C PRO A 195 15.75 12.22 -7.88
N ARG A 196 16.50 13.13 -7.22
CA ARG A 196 17.56 12.76 -6.28
C ARG A 196 17.02 12.17 -4.98
N GLU A 197 15.75 12.36 -4.63
CA GLU A 197 15.09 11.68 -3.52
C GLU A 197 15.11 10.16 -3.70
N ILE A 198 14.91 9.67 -4.92
CA ILE A 198 14.96 8.23 -5.23
C ILE A 198 16.35 7.69 -4.94
N VAL A 199 17.39 8.37 -5.42
CA VAL A 199 18.79 7.99 -5.17
C VAL A 199 19.11 8.01 -3.67
N ASP A 200 18.57 8.98 -2.94
CA ASP A 200 18.70 9.09 -1.50
C ASP A 200 18.03 7.96 -0.72
N VAL A 201 16.82 7.56 -1.15
CA VAL A 201 16.12 6.40 -0.59
C VAL A 201 16.87 5.11 -0.90
N LEU A 202 17.36 4.95 -2.14
CA LEU A 202 18.11 3.76 -2.56
C LEU A 202 19.45 3.62 -1.83
N THR A 203 20.02 4.72 -1.35
CA THR A 203 21.27 4.75 -0.60
C THR A 203 21.07 4.96 0.90
N ALA A 204 19.85 4.86 1.41
CA ALA A 204 19.57 4.95 2.84
C ALA A 204 20.23 3.79 3.60
N PRO A 205 20.67 3.97 4.87
CA PRO A 205 21.39 2.94 5.62
C PRO A 205 20.64 1.59 5.72
N GLU A 206 19.32 1.65 5.86
CA GLU A 206 18.47 0.45 5.87
C GLU A 206 18.46 -0.27 4.51
N MET A 207 18.37 0.49 3.42
CA MET A 207 18.38 -0.05 2.06
C MET A 207 19.76 -0.60 1.68
N MET A 208 20.83 0.05 2.13
CA MET A 208 22.22 -0.40 1.96
C MET A 208 22.46 -1.79 2.55
N ARG A 209 21.78 -2.14 3.64
CA ARG A 209 21.83 -3.49 4.22
C ARG A 209 21.15 -4.53 3.31
N ARG A 210 20.08 -4.16 2.61
CA ARG A 210 19.34 -5.02 1.69
C ARG A 210 20.09 -5.25 0.38
N TRP A 211 20.80 -4.23 -0.13
CA TRP A 211 21.59 -4.35 -1.36
C TRP A 211 22.64 -5.45 -1.30
N LYS A 212 23.30 -5.66 -0.16
CA LYS A 212 24.27 -6.78 0.02
C LYS A 212 23.66 -8.14 -0.31
N TRP A 213 22.42 -8.37 0.14
CA TRP A 213 21.69 -9.60 -0.12
C TRP A 213 21.15 -9.68 -1.54
N LEU A 214 20.68 -8.55 -2.09
CA LEU A 214 20.20 -8.50 -3.49
C LEU A 214 21.33 -8.81 -4.49
N ILE A 215 22.54 -8.31 -4.25
CA ILE A 215 23.71 -8.61 -5.09
C ILE A 215 23.96 -10.13 -5.12
N VAL A 216 23.98 -10.78 -3.96
CA VAL A 216 24.16 -12.24 -3.85
C VAL A 216 23.00 -13.00 -4.50
N ALA A 217 21.77 -12.55 -4.27
CA ALA A 217 20.55 -13.18 -4.77
C ALA A 217 20.42 -13.14 -6.30
N PHE A 218 20.99 -12.12 -6.97
CA PHE A 218 21.03 -12.08 -8.44
C PHE A 218 22.30 -12.72 -9.01
N PHE A 219 23.44 -12.58 -8.33
CA PHE A 219 24.73 -13.07 -8.82
C PHE A 219 24.85 -14.59 -8.73
N VAL A 220 24.49 -15.21 -7.61
CA VAL A 220 24.67 -16.65 -7.39
C VAL A 220 23.78 -17.49 -8.31
N PRO A 221 22.47 -17.24 -8.43
CA PRO A 221 21.64 -17.99 -9.38
C PRO A 221 22.01 -17.70 -10.83
N GLY A 222 22.44 -16.47 -11.17
CA GLY A 222 22.96 -16.15 -12.49
C GLY A 222 24.22 -16.95 -12.85
N LEU A 223 25.13 -17.14 -11.89
CA LEU A 223 26.34 -17.94 -12.06
C LEU A 223 26.03 -19.45 -12.17
N VAL A 224 25.10 -19.96 -11.35
CA VAL A 224 24.64 -21.36 -11.44
C VAL A 224 23.89 -21.62 -12.75
N ALA A 225 23.01 -20.71 -13.18
CA ALA A 225 22.30 -20.78 -14.45
C ALA A 225 23.25 -20.71 -15.65
N GLY A 226 24.31 -19.88 -15.56
CA GLY A 226 25.36 -19.79 -16.56
C GLY A 226 26.19 -21.05 -16.72
N LEU A 227 26.27 -21.90 -15.69
CA LEU A 227 26.92 -23.22 -15.74
C LEU A 227 25.97 -24.32 -16.25
N LEU A 228 24.66 -24.08 -16.22
CA LEU A 228 23.59 -25.02 -16.62
C LEU A 228 22.88 -24.53 -17.90
N THR A 229 23.67 -24.23 -18.94
CA THR A 229 23.24 -23.53 -20.16
C THR A 229 22.14 -24.22 -20.99
N GLU A 230 21.85 -25.50 -20.73
CA GLU A 230 20.83 -26.25 -21.46
C GLU A 230 19.39 -25.98 -20.99
N ALA A 231 19.19 -25.40 -19.80
CA ALA A 231 17.87 -25.26 -19.18
C ALA A 231 17.31 -23.82 -19.17
N ILE A 232 18.15 -22.79 -19.34
CA ILE A 232 17.76 -21.39 -19.09
C ILE A 232 18.14 -20.50 -20.29
N PRO A 233 17.21 -19.68 -20.83
CA PRO A 233 17.51 -18.79 -21.94
C PRO A 233 18.65 -17.79 -21.60
N PRO A 234 19.58 -17.52 -22.53
CA PRO A 234 20.73 -16.63 -22.29
C PRO A 234 20.31 -15.19 -21.94
N ALA A 235 19.15 -14.73 -22.44
CA ALA A 235 18.59 -13.44 -22.08
C ALA A 235 18.29 -13.31 -20.57
N VAL A 236 17.80 -14.38 -19.94
CA VAL A 236 17.50 -14.38 -18.50
C VAL A 236 18.78 -14.27 -17.69
N ILE A 237 19.80 -15.04 -18.05
CA ILE A 237 21.14 -15.01 -17.41
C ILE A 237 21.73 -13.60 -17.51
N LEU A 238 21.70 -12.98 -18.70
CA LEU A 238 22.21 -11.62 -18.91
C LEU A 238 21.46 -10.58 -18.07
N THR A 239 20.13 -10.70 -17.95
CA THR A 239 19.34 -9.79 -17.11
C THR A 239 19.69 -9.92 -15.62
N MET A 240 19.94 -11.13 -15.12
CA MET A 240 20.34 -11.34 -13.72
C MET A 240 21.71 -10.71 -13.43
N PHE A 241 22.67 -10.88 -14.32
CA PHE A 241 23.98 -10.23 -14.18
C PHE A 241 23.87 -8.70 -14.30
N ALA A 242 23.08 -8.18 -15.23
CA ALA A 242 22.84 -6.74 -15.36
C ALA A 242 22.22 -6.15 -14.07
N CYS A 243 21.23 -6.83 -13.48
CA CYS A 243 20.65 -6.43 -12.19
C CYS A 243 21.68 -6.44 -11.06
N SER A 244 22.58 -7.44 -11.01
CA SER A 244 23.66 -7.51 -10.02
C SER A 244 24.68 -6.38 -10.17
N VAL A 245 25.06 -6.03 -11.40
CA VAL A 245 25.97 -4.91 -11.68
C VAL A 245 25.36 -3.57 -11.26
N ILE A 246 24.10 -3.33 -11.61
CA ILE A 246 23.37 -2.11 -11.21
C ILE A 246 23.28 -2.05 -9.68
N ALA A 247 22.92 -3.14 -9.01
CA ALA A 247 22.85 -3.25 -7.57
C ALA A 247 24.19 -2.91 -6.90
N THR A 248 25.29 -3.43 -7.45
CA THR A 248 26.65 -3.17 -6.97
C THR A 248 27.03 -1.70 -7.15
N GLY A 249 26.70 -1.09 -8.30
CA GLY A 249 26.94 0.32 -8.56
C GLY A 249 26.23 1.24 -7.56
N VAL A 250 24.95 0.97 -7.28
CA VAL A 250 24.18 1.72 -6.27
C VAL A 250 24.76 1.55 -4.87
N PHE A 251 25.17 0.32 -4.51
CA PHE A 251 25.80 0.04 -3.22
C PHE A 251 27.13 0.77 -3.05
N LEU A 252 28.03 0.73 -4.03
CA LEU A 252 29.31 1.44 -3.96
C LEU A 252 29.12 2.96 -3.87
N TYR A 253 28.18 3.51 -4.63
CA TYR A 253 27.82 4.93 -4.53
C TYR A 253 27.28 5.30 -3.14
N GLY A 254 26.45 4.44 -2.55
CA GLY A 254 25.94 4.61 -1.18
C GLY A 254 27.04 4.62 -0.13
N LEU A 255 28.03 3.71 -0.23
CA LEU A 255 29.20 3.68 0.66
C LEU A 255 30.03 4.97 0.56
N ALA A 256 30.37 5.39 -0.65
CA ALA A 256 31.15 6.62 -0.87
C ALA A 256 30.44 7.86 -0.30
N ARG A 257 29.11 7.87 -0.38
CA ARG A 257 28.27 8.91 0.20
C ARG A 257 28.26 8.89 1.72
N GLU A 258 28.12 7.71 2.33
CA GLU A 258 28.09 7.58 3.79
C GLU A 258 29.40 8.11 4.39
N GLU A 259 30.52 7.80 3.77
CA GLU A 259 31.84 8.31 4.13
C GLU A 259 31.91 9.84 4.00
N ARG A 260 31.44 10.40 2.88
CA ARG A 260 31.34 11.87 2.71
C ARG A 260 30.50 12.52 3.81
N ASN A 261 29.36 11.93 4.15
CA ASN A 261 28.47 12.44 5.20
C ASN A 261 29.06 12.30 6.60
N ARG A 262 29.93 11.32 6.83
CA ARG A 262 30.69 11.16 8.08
C ARG A 262 31.71 12.29 8.23
N ILE A 263 32.50 12.55 7.18
CA ILE A 263 33.49 13.64 7.15
C ILE A 263 32.82 15.00 7.45
N VAL A 264 31.68 15.28 6.84
CA VAL A 264 30.92 16.52 7.11
C VAL A 264 30.46 16.61 8.57
N ARG A 265 30.02 15.49 9.17
CA ARG A 265 29.57 15.46 10.59
C ARG A 265 30.72 15.64 11.57
N GLU A 266 31.92 15.20 11.22
CA GLU A 266 33.12 15.33 12.03
C GLU A 266 33.77 16.72 11.89
N GLY A 267 33.72 17.34 10.70
CA GLY A 267 34.27 18.68 10.45
C GLY A 267 33.40 19.86 10.90
N VAL A 268 32.19 19.61 11.41
CA VAL A 268 31.29 20.63 11.99
C VAL A 268 31.35 20.65 13.52
N ARG A 269 32.14 19.76 14.15
CA ARG A 269 32.37 19.75 15.60
C ARG A 269 33.57 20.59 16.02
#